data_AF-A0A9Q3DFK4-F1
#
_entry.id   AF-A0A9Q3DFK4-F1
#
_cell.length_a   1.000
_cell.length_b   1.000
_cell.length_c   1.000
_cell.angle_alpha   90.00
_cell.angle_beta   90.00
_cell.angle_gamma   90.00
#
_symmetry.space_group_name_H-M   'P 1'
#
loop_
_entity.id
_entity.type
_entity.pdbx_description
1 polymer ?
#
loop_
_entity_poly.entity_id
_entity_poly.type
_entity_poly.pdbx_seq_one_letter_code
_entity_poly.pdbx_strand_id
1 'polypeptide(L)'
;MLEKGWNPRLAEDTMREDLIDIHPTAFSFKIMLDKFKHHAKLSMNDAFDYAKQKWYKSHKVPDFKVGDLVLVSTLNFNNIKGQKKHEYSYVGPFFIVALHGINAVQLENKKPTFQVILIKPYQPADKDLFFYATQLL
;
A
#
# COMPACT_ATOMS: atom_id res chain seq x y z
N MET A 1 -2.84 -57.11 -11.26
CA MET A 1 -3.31 -56.56 -12.56
C MET A 1 -2.32 -55.48 -12.96
N LEU A 2 -1.54 -55.71 -14.02
CA LEU A 2 -0.60 -54.74 -14.57
C LEU A 2 -1.41 -53.72 -15.38
N GLU A 3 -1.26 -52.42 -15.10
CA GLU A 3 -1.97 -51.39 -15.86
C GLU A 3 -1.58 -51.42 -17.34
N LYS A 4 -2.60 -51.35 -18.20
CA LYS A 4 -2.51 -51.54 -19.65
C LYS A 4 -1.73 -50.36 -20.25
N GLY A 5 -0.44 -50.56 -20.55
CA GLY A 5 0.45 -49.54 -21.11
C GLY A 5 1.92 -49.65 -20.67
N TRP A 6 2.24 -50.54 -19.72
CA TRP A 6 3.61 -50.72 -19.26
C TRP A 6 4.45 -51.49 -20.29
N ASN A 7 5.52 -50.85 -20.79
CA ASN A 7 6.50 -51.50 -21.66
C ASN A 7 7.66 -52.02 -20.79
N PRO A 8 7.80 -53.33 -20.57
CA PRO A 8 8.80 -53.91 -19.68
C PRO A 8 10.25 -53.78 -20.19
N ARG A 9 10.45 -53.19 -21.39
CA ARG A 9 11.77 -52.83 -21.93
C ARG A 9 12.12 -51.35 -21.77
N LEU A 10 11.21 -50.52 -21.27
CA LEU A 10 11.53 -49.14 -20.92
C LEU A 10 12.31 -49.19 -19.62
N ALA A 11 13.58 -48.76 -19.64
CA ALA A 11 14.36 -48.66 -18.41
C ALA A 11 13.58 -47.76 -17.43
N GLU A 12 13.40 -48.22 -16.19
CA GLU A 12 13.03 -47.31 -15.11
C GLU A 12 14.07 -46.18 -15.11
N ASP A 13 13.62 -44.93 -15.11
CA ASP A 13 14.46 -43.72 -15.16
C ASP A 13 15.39 -43.56 -13.93
N THR A 14 15.56 -44.62 -13.13
CA THR A 14 16.42 -44.71 -11.94
C THR A 14 17.91 -44.87 -12.24
N MET A 15 18.32 -44.92 -13.52
CA MET A 15 19.70 -45.28 -13.91
C MET A 15 20.54 -44.14 -14.53
N ARG A 16 20.27 -42.87 -14.20
CA ARG A 16 21.09 -41.73 -14.70
C ARG A 16 21.22 -40.56 -13.71
N GLU A 17 21.56 -40.84 -12.46
CA GLU A 17 21.85 -39.76 -11.50
C GLU A 17 23.18 -39.04 -11.78
N ASP A 18 24.13 -39.74 -12.44
CA ASP A 18 25.50 -39.24 -12.69
C ASP A 18 25.76 -38.73 -14.13
N LEU A 19 24.78 -38.79 -15.04
CA LEU A 19 24.95 -38.22 -16.38
C LEU A 19 24.51 -36.76 -16.41
N ILE A 20 25.41 -35.90 -16.88
CA ILE A 20 25.09 -34.51 -17.22
C ILE A 20 24.12 -34.54 -18.41
N ASP A 21 22.83 -34.45 -18.14
CA ASP A 21 21.80 -34.27 -19.16
C ASP A 21 22.05 -32.91 -19.86
N ILE A 22 22.63 -32.97 -21.07
CA ILE A 22 22.89 -31.79 -21.93
C ILE A 22 21.57 -31.11 -22.32
N HIS A 23 20.47 -31.85 -22.33
CA HIS A 23 19.12 -31.37 -22.58
C HIS A 23 18.19 -31.75 -21.42
N PRO A 24 17.37 -30.82 -20.93
CA PRO A 24 16.47 -31.11 -19.82
C PRO A 24 15.42 -32.15 -20.25
N THR A 25 15.54 -33.37 -19.74
CA THR A 25 14.48 -34.37 -19.76
C THR A 25 13.20 -33.80 -19.14
N ALA A 26 12.01 -34.29 -19.54
CA ALA A 26 10.73 -33.80 -19.02
C ALA A 26 10.66 -33.81 -17.47
N PHE A 27 11.33 -34.78 -16.84
CA PHE A 27 11.47 -34.86 -15.38
C PHE A 27 12.32 -33.73 -14.78
N SER A 28 13.49 -33.44 -15.35
CA SER A 28 14.35 -32.34 -14.87
C SER A 28 13.71 -30.97 -15.15
N PHE A 29 12.98 -30.82 -16.25
CA PHE A 29 12.17 -29.64 -16.51
C PHE A 29 11.05 -29.44 -15.47
N LYS A 30 10.38 -30.51 -15.05
CA LYS A 30 9.37 -30.43 -13.97
C LYS A 30 9.98 -29.96 -12.66
N ILE A 31 11.11 -30.54 -12.25
CA ILE A 31 11.84 -30.12 -11.03
C ILE A 31 12.23 -28.64 -11.11
N MET A 32 12.72 -28.22 -12.27
CA MET A 32 13.08 -26.83 -12.53
C MET A 32 11.86 -25.90 -12.38
N LEU A 33 10.72 -26.25 -12.99
CA LEU A 33 9.48 -25.48 -12.88
C LEU A 33 8.98 -25.39 -11.44
N ASP A 34 9.02 -26.49 -10.69
CA ASP A 34 8.58 -26.50 -9.30
C ASP A 34 9.47 -25.60 -8.42
N LYS A 35 10.79 -25.62 -8.64
CA LYS A 35 11.73 -24.67 -8.01
C LYS A 35 11.41 -23.23 -8.37
N PHE A 36 11.15 -22.92 -9.65
CA PHE A 36 10.79 -21.57 -10.09
C PHE A 36 9.48 -21.09 -9.48
N LYS A 37 8.45 -21.95 -9.43
CA LYS A 37 7.17 -21.62 -8.79
C LYS A 37 7.36 -21.33 -7.30
N HIS A 38 8.15 -22.15 -6.62
CA HIS A 38 8.46 -21.94 -5.21
C HIS A 38 9.17 -20.60 -5.00
N HIS A 39 10.20 -20.31 -5.79
CA HIS A 39 10.93 -19.06 -5.71
C HIS A 39 10.04 -17.84 -6.04
N ALA A 40 9.19 -17.93 -7.06
CA ALA A 40 8.25 -16.87 -7.40
C ALA A 40 7.29 -16.58 -6.25
N LYS A 41 6.77 -17.63 -5.59
CA LYS A 41 5.90 -17.48 -4.41
C LYS A 41 6.63 -16.80 -3.25
N LEU A 42 7.88 -17.19 -2.97
CA LEU A 42 8.69 -16.55 -1.94
C LEU A 42 8.93 -15.07 -2.26
N SER A 43 9.34 -14.77 -3.50
CA SER A 43 9.58 -13.39 -3.94
C SER A 43 8.33 -12.50 -3.82
N MET A 44 7.13 -13.04 -4.11
CA MET A 44 5.88 -12.31 -3.92
C MET A 44 5.60 -12.04 -2.43
N ASN A 45 5.82 -13.03 -1.57
CA ASN A 45 5.65 -12.87 -0.12
C ASN A 45 6.63 -11.83 0.44
N ASP A 46 7.91 -11.93 0.06
CA ASP A 46 8.95 -11.00 0.51
C ASP A 46 8.66 -9.56 0.06
N ALA A 47 8.17 -9.38 -1.17
CA ALA A 47 7.76 -8.07 -1.68
C ALA A 47 6.57 -7.50 -0.88
N PHE A 48 5.59 -8.34 -0.55
CA PHE A 48 4.44 -7.94 0.28
C PHE A 48 4.88 -7.54 1.69
N ASP A 49 5.73 -8.36 2.33
CA ASP A 49 6.24 -8.09 3.66
C ASP A 49 7.12 -6.84 3.71
N TYR A 50 7.95 -6.61 2.69
CA TYR A 50 8.72 -5.38 2.54
C TYR A 50 7.80 -4.16 2.47
N ALA A 51 6.77 -4.19 1.63
CA ALA A 51 5.81 -3.09 1.50
C ALA A 51 5.07 -2.83 2.81
N LYS A 52 4.63 -3.89 3.49
CA LYS A 52 3.97 -3.83 4.80
C LYS A 52 4.87 -3.21 5.87
N GLN A 53 6.11 -3.66 5.98
CA GLN A 53 7.08 -3.10 6.93
C GLN A 53 7.42 -1.64 6.63
N LYS A 54 7.60 -1.29 5.35
CA LYS A 54 7.84 0.09 4.92
C LYS A 54 6.66 0.98 5.29
N TRP A 55 5.44 0.49 5.10
CA TRP A 55 4.22 1.19 5.50
C TRP A 55 4.21 1.43 7.01
N TYR A 56 4.36 0.40 7.85
CA TYR A 56 4.37 0.56 9.30
C TYR A 56 5.48 1.49 9.82
N LYS A 57 6.67 1.45 9.22
CA LYS A 57 7.79 2.33 9.61
C LYS A 57 7.53 3.79 9.27
N SER A 58 6.90 4.06 8.12
CA SER A 58 6.64 5.43 7.64
C SER A 58 5.36 6.03 8.21
N HIS A 59 4.36 5.21 8.55
CA HIS A 59 3.05 5.69 9.01
C HIS A 59 3.09 5.90 10.52
N LYS A 60 3.28 7.16 10.92
CA LYS A 60 2.96 7.60 12.28
C LYS A 60 1.47 7.87 12.35
N VAL A 61 0.75 7.16 13.22
CA VAL A 61 -0.65 7.48 13.53
C VAL A 61 -0.65 8.82 14.27
N PRO A 62 -1.25 9.88 13.70
CA PRO A 62 -1.39 11.13 14.43
C PRO A 62 -2.36 10.94 15.60
N ASP A 63 -1.95 11.34 16.80
CA ASP A 63 -2.82 11.36 17.98
C ASP A 63 -3.57 12.71 18.00
N PHE A 64 -4.72 12.74 17.34
CA PHE A 64 -5.58 13.91 17.30
C PHE A 64 -6.62 13.86 18.42
N LYS A 65 -6.91 15.02 19.02
CA LYS A 65 -7.94 15.17 20.06
C LYS A 65 -9.05 16.10 19.59
N VAL A 66 -10.23 15.93 20.19
CA VAL A 66 -11.34 16.85 20.00
C VAL A 66 -10.93 18.23 20.54
N GLY A 67 -11.13 19.27 19.74
CA GLY A 67 -10.69 20.64 20.02
C GLY A 67 -9.33 21.02 19.42
N ASP A 68 -8.59 20.08 18.82
CA ASP A 68 -7.34 20.42 18.14
C ASP A 68 -7.59 21.22 16.84
N LEU A 69 -6.71 22.18 16.57
CA LEU A 69 -6.67 22.95 15.33
C LEU A 69 -5.89 22.19 14.26
N VAL A 70 -6.52 22.01 13.09
CA VAL A 70 -5.96 21.23 12.01
C VAL A 70 -6.19 21.87 10.64
N LEU A 71 -5.38 21.46 9.68
CA LEU A 71 -5.43 21.85 8.27
C LEU A 71 -5.80 20.64 7.42
N VAL A 72 -6.65 20.85 6.42
CA VAL A 72 -7.10 19.80 5.49
C VAL A 72 -6.38 19.93 4.16
N SER A 73 -5.74 18.86 3.69
CA SER A 73 -5.04 18.83 2.42
C SER A 73 -6.01 18.88 1.24
N THR A 74 -5.73 19.74 0.26
CA THR A 74 -6.53 19.90 -0.97
C THR A 74 -6.03 19.05 -2.13
N LEU A 75 -4.85 18.45 -2.01
CA LEU A 75 -4.12 17.78 -3.10
C LEU A 75 -4.92 16.63 -3.76
N ASN A 76 -5.83 16.01 -3.02
CA ASN A 76 -6.59 14.83 -3.47
C ASN A 76 -8.07 15.11 -3.75
N PHE A 77 -8.53 16.37 -3.74
CA PHE A 77 -9.91 16.70 -4.08
C PHE A 77 -10.06 16.96 -5.57
N ASN A 78 -10.55 15.95 -6.30
CA ASN A 78 -10.85 16.05 -7.74
C ASN A 78 -12.01 17.02 -8.07
N ASN A 79 -12.73 17.51 -7.07
CA ASN A 79 -13.87 18.41 -7.22
C ASN A 79 -13.49 19.90 -7.20
N ILE A 80 -12.23 20.24 -6.94
CA ILE A 80 -11.75 21.62 -6.98
C ILE A 80 -11.40 21.95 -8.43
N LYS A 81 -12.39 22.48 -9.17
CA LYS A 81 -12.20 22.95 -10.55
C LYS A 81 -11.53 24.34 -10.52
N GLY A 82 -10.21 24.40 -10.50
CA GLY A 82 -9.42 25.64 -10.51
C GLY A 82 -8.03 25.50 -11.15
N GLN A 83 -7.36 26.63 -11.39
CA GLN A 83 -5.99 26.63 -11.94
C GLN A 83 -5.01 26.09 -10.89
N LYS A 84 -4.61 24.82 -11.03
CA LYS A 84 -3.72 24.04 -10.15
C LYS A 84 -2.39 24.70 -9.73
N LYS A 85 -1.97 25.81 -10.35
CA LYS A 85 -0.66 26.45 -10.10
C LYS A 85 -0.64 27.40 -8.90
N HIS A 86 -1.78 27.77 -8.31
CA HIS A 86 -1.86 28.73 -7.19
C HIS A 86 -2.77 28.28 -6.04
N GLU A 87 -3.20 27.03 -6.00
CA GLU A 87 -4.04 26.55 -4.89
C GLU A 87 -3.17 26.18 -3.69
N TYR A 88 -3.50 26.74 -2.52
CA TYR A 88 -2.91 26.32 -1.26
C TYR A 88 -3.11 24.82 -1.07
N SER A 89 -2.02 24.07 -0.83
CA SER A 89 -2.06 22.62 -0.65
C SER A 89 -2.85 22.17 0.59
N TYR A 90 -3.21 23.12 1.45
CA TYR A 90 -3.96 22.94 2.68
C TYR A 90 -4.97 24.08 2.85
N VAL A 91 -6.07 23.81 3.56
CA VAL A 91 -7.12 24.78 3.92
C VAL A 91 -7.41 24.67 5.41
N GLY A 92 -7.65 25.80 6.06
CA GLY A 92 -8.04 25.90 7.46
C GLY A 92 -7.56 27.22 8.08
N PRO A 93 -7.45 27.29 9.42
CA PRO A 93 -7.54 26.19 10.37
C PRO A 93 -9.00 25.79 10.73
N PHE A 94 -9.22 24.52 11.06
CA PHE A 94 -10.51 23.98 11.52
C PHE A 94 -10.35 23.28 12.86
N PHE A 95 -11.40 23.29 13.68
CA PHE A 95 -11.44 22.51 14.92
C PHE A 95 -11.97 21.09 14.67
N ILE A 96 -11.37 20.10 15.34
CA ILE A 96 -11.91 18.75 15.38
C ILE A 96 -13.10 18.71 16.36
N VAL A 97 -14.27 18.33 15.85
CA VAL A 97 -15.52 18.22 16.63
C VAL A 97 -15.72 16.82 17.17
N ALA A 98 -15.37 15.79 16.38
CA ALA A 98 -15.53 14.40 16.78
C ALA A 98 -14.48 13.50 16.11
N LEU A 99 -14.09 12.43 16.80
CA LEU A 99 -13.20 11.39 16.29
C LEU A 99 -14.02 10.14 16.00
N HIS A 100 -14.01 9.71 14.74
CA HIS A 100 -14.70 8.51 14.28
C HIS A 100 -13.66 7.37 14.17
N GLY A 101 -13.28 6.82 15.31
CA GLY A 101 -12.21 5.82 15.40
C GLY A 101 -10.82 6.41 15.14
N ILE A 102 -9.87 5.56 14.74
CA ILE A 102 -8.45 5.93 14.61
C ILE A 102 -8.16 6.70 13.31
N ASN A 103 -8.94 6.49 12.26
CA ASN A 103 -8.59 6.92 10.90
C ASN A 103 -9.44 8.05 10.35
N ALA A 104 -10.44 8.51 11.09
CA ALA A 104 -11.43 9.45 10.58
C ALA A 104 -11.82 10.48 11.63
N VAL A 105 -11.92 11.75 11.22
CA VAL A 105 -12.30 12.86 12.09
C VAL A 105 -13.34 13.74 11.43
N GLN A 106 -14.17 14.37 12.24
CA GLN A 106 -15.15 15.33 11.83
C GLN A 106 -14.70 16.73 12.22
N LEU A 107 -14.77 17.65 11.28
CA LEU A 107 -14.32 19.03 11.45
C LEU A 107 -15.50 19.98 11.58
N GLU A 108 -15.27 21.11 12.24
CA GLU A 108 -16.26 22.17 12.40
C GLU A 108 -16.76 22.68 11.04
N ASN A 109 -18.07 22.95 10.96
CA ASN A 109 -18.76 23.43 9.76
C ASN A 109 -18.66 22.52 8.51
N LYS A 110 -18.14 21.29 8.64
CA LYS A 110 -18.10 20.30 7.57
C LYS A 110 -18.84 19.02 7.97
N LYS A 111 -19.91 18.73 7.23
CA LYS A 111 -20.65 17.46 7.33
C LYS A 111 -19.83 16.21 6.92
N PRO A 112 -18.92 16.24 5.93
CA PRO A 112 -18.15 15.05 5.61
C PRO A 112 -17.07 14.77 6.65
N THR A 113 -16.91 13.50 7.01
CA THR A 113 -15.79 12.99 7.79
C THR A 113 -14.54 12.90 6.92
N PHE A 114 -13.41 13.40 7.41
CA PHE A 114 -12.13 13.37 6.72
C PHE A 114 -11.24 12.25 7.25
N GLN A 115 -10.47 11.64 6.36
CA GLN A 115 -9.43 10.70 6.77
C GLN A 115 -8.27 11.45 7.41
N VAL A 116 -7.72 10.89 8.49
CA VAL A 116 -6.59 11.42 9.26
C VAL A 116 -5.35 11.69 8.40
N ILE A 117 -5.16 10.93 7.31
CA ILE A 117 -4.05 11.08 6.35
C ILE A 117 -4.10 12.43 5.62
N LEU A 118 -5.31 12.98 5.44
CA LEU A 118 -5.51 14.26 4.76
C LEU A 118 -5.35 15.46 5.70
N ILE A 119 -4.98 15.22 6.97
CA ILE A 119 -5.04 16.22 8.03
C ILE A 119 -3.65 16.46 8.59
N LYS A 120 -3.28 17.73 8.69
CA LYS A 120 -2.03 18.19 9.29
C LYS A 120 -2.36 18.96 10.57
N PRO A 121 -1.65 18.73 11.70
CA PRO A 121 -1.79 19.59 12.87
C PRO A 121 -1.40 21.03 12.52
N TYR A 122 -2.20 21.99 12.93
CA TYR A 122 -1.92 23.41 12.71
C TYR A 122 -0.74 23.85 13.58
N GLN A 123 0.25 24.51 12.97
CA GLN A 123 1.37 25.09 13.71
C GLN A 123 1.30 26.62 13.71
N PRO A 124 1.85 27.30 14.73
CA PRO A 124 1.87 28.77 14.77
C PRO A 124 2.58 29.40 13.56
N ALA A 125 3.56 28.71 12.98
CA ALA A 125 4.24 29.14 11.74
C ALA A 125 3.34 29.08 10.50
N ASP A 126 2.25 28.31 10.53
CA ASP A 126 1.27 28.25 9.44
C ASP A 126 0.36 29.51 9.42
N LYS A 127 0.44 30.39 10.44
CA LYS A 127 -0.39 31.60 10.55
C LYS A 127 -0.22 32.55 9.36
N ASP A 128 0.98 32.67 8.83
CA ASP A 128 1.29 33.57 7.70
C ASP A 128 0.71 33.06 6.38
N LEU A 129 0.47 31.74 6.26
CA LEU A 129 -0.12 31.10 5.08
C LEU A 129 -1.64 31.27 5.01
N PHE A 130 -2.31 31.45 6.15
CA PHE A 130 -3.78 31.46 6.25
C PHE A 130 -4.39 32.79 6.71
N PHE A 131 -3.57 33.84 6.84
CA PHE A 131 -3.97 35.17 7.35
C PHE A 131 -5.13 35.83 6.58
N TYR A 132 -5.35 35.45 5.31
CA TYR A 132 -6.38 36.03 4.44
C TYR A 132 -7.65 35.16 4.28
N ALA A 133 -7.64 33.91 4.76
CA ALA A 133 -8.78 33.00 4.56
C ALA A 133 -9.94 33.25 5.54
N THR A 134 -9.68 33.96 6.64
CA THR A 134 -10.68 34.38 7.64
C THR A 134 -11.49 35.61 7.24
N GLN A 135 -11.17 36.28 6.12
CA GLN A 135 -11.89 37.47 5.64
C GLN A 135 -12.97 37.19 4.57
N LEU A 136 -13.17 35.93 4.15
CA LEU A 136 -14.11 35.57 3.08
C LEU A 136 -15.16 34.54 3.51
N LEU A 137 -15.57 34.56 4.79
CA LEU A 137 -16.81 33.96 5.26
C LEU A 137 -17.79 35.04 5.70
#